data_AF-A0AA38PHU0-F1
#
_entry.id   AF-A0AA38PHU0-F1
#
_cell.length_a   1.000
_cell.length_b   1.000
_cell.length_c   1.000
_cell.angle_alpha   90.00
_cell.angle_beta   90.00
_cell.angle_gamma   90.00
#
_symmetry.space_group_name_H-M   'P 1'
#
loop_
_entity.id
_entity.type
_entity.pdbx_description
1 polymer ?
#
loop_
_entity_poly.entity_id
_entity_poly.type
_entity_poly.pdbx_seq_one_letter_code
_entity_poly.pdbx_strand_id
1 'polypeptide(L)'
;MTTEGQICAVYVALYRREEEETSAPSSFHWALCYLPRSDDDPTHGFYVYQVIDDNGAWEYSKETNPHHVERNKRFHIVVKLGYVSADINALAEFTESQPATQEDTPLLSTHRKWSCALWIIRVLSDLQEAGLFMDIPLATDGDKAKFYRRIYSIGALTSADPNSYFPVVYHGNVKMTHYK
;
A
#
# COMPACT_ATOMS: atom_id res chain seq x y z
N MET A 1 -9.78 -18.99 26.69
CA MET A 1 -9.67 -19.29 25.26
C MET A 1 -9.65 -17.97 24.53
N THR A 2 -8.46 -17.42 24.29
CA THR A 2 -8.31 -16.26 23.41
C THR A 2 -8.60 -16.76 22.01
N THR A 3 -9.72 -16.33 21.42
CA THR A 3 -9.94 -16.41 19.98
C THR A 3 -8.66 -15.89 19.34
N GLU A 4 -7.92 -16.73 18.62
CA GLU A 4 -6.77 -16.27 17.84
C GLU A 4 -7.30 -15.13 16.97
N GLY A 5 -6.94 -13.89 17.31
CA GLY A 5 -7.32 -12.73 16.54
C GLY A 5 -6.88 -13.00 15.11
N GLN A 6 -7.82 -12.93 14.17
CA GLN A 6 -7.45 -13.05 12.77
C GLN A 6 -6.46 -11.92 12.48
N ILE A 7 -5.36 -12.28 11.83
CA ILE A 7 -4.28 -11.37 11.49
C ILE A 7 -4.32 -11.21 9.97
N CYS A 8 -4.14 -9.99 9.48
CA CYS A 8 -4.02 -9.72 8.05
C CYS A 8 -2.63 -9.17 7.74
N ALA A 9 -2.03 -9.64 6.65
CA ALA A 9 -0.83 -9.03 6.10
C ALA A 9 -1.22 -7.76 5.33
N VAL A 10 -0.44 -6.70 5.55
CA VAL A 10 -0.63 -5.39 4.91
C VAL A 10 0.45 -5.17 3.87
N TYR A 11 0.04 -4.64 2.73
CA TYR A 11 0.87 -4.41 1.57
C TYR A 11 0.57 -3.04 0.95
N VAL A 12 1.55 -2.49 0.24
CA VAL A 12 1.34 -1.36 -0.68
C VAL A 12 1.68 -1.80 -2.08
N ALA A 13 0.71 -1.79 -2.98
CA ALA A 13 0.91 -1.99 -4.41
C ALA A 13 1.25 -0.65 -5.07
N LEU A 14 2.28 -0.65 -5.92
CA LEU A 14 2.69 0.49 -6.73
C LEU A 14 2.34 0.22 -8.19
N TYR A 15 1.73 1.21 -8.83
CA TYR A 15 1.42 1.21 -10.25
C TYR A 15 2.12 2.39 -10.93
N ARG A 16 2.63 2.16 -12.14
CA ARG A 16 3.14 3.22 -13.02
C ARG A 16 2.01 4.16 -13.45
N ARG A 17 2.31 5.43 -13.64
CA ARG A 17 1.37 6.39 -14.26
C ARG A 17 1.45 6.28 -15.79
N GLU A 18 0.39 6.71 -16.48
CA GLU A 18 0.26 6.58 -17.95
C GLU A 18 1.42 7.21 -18.73
N GLU A 19 1.97 8.29 -18.21
CA GLU A 19 2.91 9.15 -18.93
C GLU A 19 4.36 8.62 -18.93
N GLU A 20 4.64 7.47 -18.31
CA GLU A 20 6.01 7.04 -17.94
C GLU A 20 6.40 5.67 -18.54
N GLU A 21 6.12 5.44 -19.82
CA GLU A 21 6.47 4.18 -20.48
C GLU A 21 7.99 3.97 -20.71
N THR A 22 8.82 5.01 -20.66
CA THR A 22 10.23 4.95 -21.11
C THR A 22 11.28 5.54 -20.16
N SER A 23 10.91 6.11 -19.02
CA SER A 23 11.83 6.70 -18.05
C SER A 23 11.57 6.19 -16.62
N ALA A 24 12.54 6.37 -15.73
CA ALA A 24 12.33 6.12 -14.31
C ALA A 24 11.11 6.93 -13.84
N PRO A 25 10.12 6.27 -13.22
CA PRO A 25 8.88 6.93 -12.84
C PRO A 25 9.16 8.06 -11.84
N SER A 26 8.65 9.25 -12.13
CA SER A 26 8.73 10.41 -11.24
C SER A 26 7.82 10.26 -10.02
N SER A 27 6.80 9.40 -10.14
CA SER A 27 5.88 9.06 -9.06
C SER A 27 5.16 7.74 -9.35
N PHE A 28 4.61 7.13 -8.31
CA PHE A 28 3.76 5.94 -8.44
C PHE A 28 2.33 6.28 -8.01
N HIS A 29 1.36 5.59 -8.59
CA HIS A 29 0.05 5.45 -7.97
C HIS A 29 0.11 4.33 -6.92
N TRP A 30 -0.40 4.58 -5.73
CA TRP A 30 -0.34 3.62 -4.63
C TRP A 30 -1.73 3.06 -4.35
N ALA A 31 -1.80 1.77 -4.03
CA ALA A 31 -2.96 1.14 -3.43
C ALA A 31 -2.57 0.40 -2.15
N LEU A 32 -3.45 0.43 -1.16
CA LEU A 32 -3.36 -0.35 0.06
C LEU A 32 -3.95 -1.73 -0.22
N CYS A 33 -3.27 -2.77 0.23
CA CYS A 33 -3.64 -4.14 -0.06
C CYS A 33 -3.64 -4.96 1.24
N TYR A 34 -4.70 -5.74 1.45
CA TYR A 34 -4.80 -6.67 2.56
C TYR A 34 -4.90 -8.11 2.06
N LEU A 35 -4.32 -9.01 2.83
CA LEU A 35 -4.33 -10.45 2.59
C LEU A 35 -4.51 -11.17 3.94
N PRO A 36 -5.53 -12.03 4.13
CA PRO A 36 -5.68 -12.82 5.35
C PRO A 36 -4.41 -13.64 5.63
N ARG A 37 -3.98 -13.77 6.89
CA ARG A 37 -2.73 -14.48 7.23
C ARG A 37 -2.73 -15.95 6.83
N SER A 38 -3.88 -16.63 6.82
CA SER A 38 -4.00 -17.99 6.28
C SER A 38 -3.56 -18.07 4.81
N ASP A 39 -3.65 -16.94 4.12
CA ASP A 39 -3.51 -16.80 2.68
C ASP A 39 -2.32 -15.91 2.34
N ASP A 40 -1.25 -15.83 3.16
CA ASP A 40 0.00 -15.07 2.93
C ASP A 40 0.79 -15.52 1.66
N ASP A 41 0.08 -16.16 0.75
CA ASP A 41 0.37 -16.40 -0.64
C ASP A 41 -0.45 -15.45 -1.52
N PRO A 42 0.16 -14.44 -2.15
CA PRO A 42 -0.56 -13.42 -2.92
C PRO A 42 -1.22 -13.96 -4.19
N THR A 43 -1.01 -15.23 -4.51
CA THR A 43 -1.75 -15.94 -5.56
C THR A 43 -3.24 -16.07 -5.24
N HIS A 44 -3.68 -15.80 -4.00
CA HIS A 44 -5.09 -15.75 -3.64
C HIS A 44 -5.77 -14.41 -3.98
N GLY A 45 -5.00 -13.41 -4.44
CA GLY A 45 -5.49 -12.07 -4.72
C GLY A 45 -5.58 -11.20 -3.46
N PHE A 46 -5.57 -9.89 -3.65
CA PHE A 46 -5.59 -8.90 -2.57
C PHE A 46 -6.94 -8.20 -2.49
N TYR A 47 -7.33 -7.82 -1.28
CA TYR A 47 -8.33 -6.77 -1.12
C TYR A 47 -7.64 -5.43 -1.33
N VAL A 48 -7.98 -4.73 -2.42
CA VAL A 48 -7.29 -3.54 -2.89
C VAL A 48 -8.13 -2.30 -2.63
N TYR A 49 -7.52 -1.31 -1.98
CA TYR A 49 -8.13 -0.05 -1.60
C TYR A 49 -7.25 1.11 -2.06
N GLN A 50 -7.84 2.10 -2.72
CA GLN A 50 -7.10 3.25 -3.22
C GLN A 50 -8.02 4.46 -3.34
N VAL A 51 -7.40 5.63 -3.48
CA VAL A 51 -8.09 6.84 -3.91
C VAL A 51 -7.54 7.29 -5.24
N ILE A 52 -8.41 7.78 -6.11
CA ILE A 52 -8.08 8.21 -7.47
C ILE A 52 -8.47 9.67 -7.61
N ASP A 53 -7.63 10.46 -8.26
CA ASP A 53 -7.96 11.84 -8.63
C ASP A 53 -8.63 11.82 -10.01
N ASP A 54 -9.96 11.94 -10.04
CA ASP A 54 -10.70 12.13 -11.28
C ASP A 54 -11.01 13.61 -11.45
N ASN A 55 -10.18 14.29 -12.24
CA ASN A 55 -10.37 15.71 -12.60
C ASN A 55 -10.46 16.67 -11.39
N GLY A 56 -9.71 16.42 -10.32
CA GLY A 56 -9.69 17.22 -9.10
C GLY A 56 -10.67 16.74 -8.02
N ALA A 57 -11.49 15.73 -8.32
CA ALA A 57 -12.33 15.04 -7.35
C ALA A 57 -11.62 13.75 -6.90
N TRP A 58 -11.22 13.71 -5.62
CA TRP A 58 -10.66 12.49 -5.04
C TRP A 58 -11.79 11.52 -4.72
N GLU A 59 -11.77 10.37 -5.38
CA GLU A 59 -12.78 9.33 -5.23
C GLU A 59 -12.18 8.06 -4.63
N TYR A 60 -12.98 7.39 -3.82
CA TYR A 60 -12.64 6.10 -3.27
C TYR A 60 -12.87 4.99 -4.30
N SER A 61 -11.89 4.10 -4.47
CA SER A 61 -11.96 2.95 -5.35
C SER A 61 -11.58 1.69 -4.59
N LYS A 62 -12.48 0.69 -4.63
CA LYS A 62 -12.23 -0.65 -4.12
C LYS A 62 -12.60 -1.70 -5.14
N GLU A 63 -11.83 -2.78 -5.15
CA GLU A 63 -12.24 -4.01 -5.83
C GLU A 63 -13.20 -4.80 -4.93
N THR A 64 -14.29 -5.31 -5.49
CA THR A 64 -15.31 -6.04 -4.72
C THR A 64 -14.89 -7.46 -4.34
N ASN A 65 -13.89 -8.01 -5.04
CA ASN A 65 -13.36 -9.35 -4.83
C ASN A 65 -11.83 -9.29 -4.75
N PRO A 66 -11.18 -10.27 -4.10
CA PRO A 66 -9.73 -10.40 -4.12
C PRO A 66 -9.20 -10.35 -5.55
N HIS A 67 -8.30 -9.39 -5.81
CA HIS A 67 -7.76 -9.13 -7.13
C HIS A 67 -6.26 -9.41 -7.19
N HIS A 68 -5.87 -10.06 -8.27
CA HIS A 68 -4.49 -10.23 -8.68
C HIS A 68 -3.94 -8.90 -9.20
N VAL A 69 -3.34 -8.10 -8.31
CA VAL A 69 -2.78 -6.78 -8.64
C VAL A 69 -1.82 -6.83 -9.83
N GLU A 70 -1.14 -7.96 -10.04
CA GLU A 70 -0.22 -8.19 -11.15
C GLU A 70 -0.88 -8.27 -12.52
N ARG A 71 -2.21 -8.44 -12.59
CA ARG A 71 -2.96 -8.43 -13.85
C ARG A 71 -3.17 -7.02 -14.40
N ASN A 72 -2.99 -6.00 -13.57
CA ASN A 72 -3.02 -4.62 -14.04
C ASN A 72 -1.76 -4.34 -14.88
N LYS A 73 -1.93 -3.84 -16.11
CA LYS A 73 -0.80 -3.53 -17.02
C LYS A 73 0.17 -2.49 -16.45
N ARG A 74 -0.29 -1.66 -15.51
CA ARG A 74 0.52 -0.65 -14.82
C ARG A 74 1.16 -1.17 -13.55
N PHE A 75 0.85 -2.40 -13.13
CA PHE A 75 1.44 -2.99 -11.94
C PHE A 75 2.97 -2.92 -12.03
N HIS A 76 3.57 -2.43 -10.97
CA HIS A 76 5.02 -2.32 -10.86
C HIS A 76 5.54 -3.29 -9.80
N ILE A 77 5.17 -3.07 -8.54
CA ILE A 77 5.58 -3.91 -7.42
C ILE A 77 4.51 -3.92 -6.33
N VAL A 78 4.65 -4.86 -5.39
CA VAL A 78 3.98 -4.80 -4.09
C VAL A 78 5.03 -4.86 -2.98
N VAL A 79 4.84 -4.08 -1.92
CA VAL A 79 5.74 -4.00 -0.76
C VAL A 79 4.99 -4.46 0.48
N LYS A 80 5.46 -5.53 1.12
CA LYS A 80 4.91 -6.00 2.40
C LYS A 80 5.30 -5.05 3.53
N LEU A 81 4.30 -4.60 4.29
CA LEU A 81 4.46 -3.64 5.37
C LEU A 81 4.55 -4.30 6.74
N GLY A 82 3.82 -5.40 6.95
CA GLY A 82 3.75 -6.09 8.23
C GLY A 82 2.41 -6.77 8.40
N TYR A 83 2.01 -6.95 9.66
CA TYR A 83 0.73 -7.56 10.00
C TYR A 83 -0.12 -6.68 10.91
N VAL A 84 -1.44 -6.74 10.72
CA VAL A 84 -2.44 -6.08 11.54
C VAL A 84 -3.22 -7.11 12.33
N SER A 85 -3.44 -6.85 13.62
CA SER A 85 -4.25 -7.70 14.52
C SER A 85 -5.74 -7.41 14.38
N ALA A 86 -6.27 -7.56 13.16
CA ALA A 86 -7.69 -7.44 12.86
C ALA A 86 -8.07 -8.36 11.69
N ASP A 87 -9.32 -8.83 11.67
CA ASP A 87 -9.84 -9.57 10.54
C ASP A 87 -10.06 -8.67 9.32
N ILE A 88 -10.23 -9.31 8.16
CA ILE A 88 -10.32 -8.62 6.88
C ILE A 88 -11.56 -7.73 6.76
N ASN A 89 -12.67 -8.10 7.41
CA ASN A 89 -13.91 -7.32 7.35
C ASN A 89 -13.78 -6.06 8.22
N ALA A 90 -13.21 -6.18 9.41
CA ALA A 90 -12.92 -5.04 10.28
C ALA A 90 -11.94 -4.06 9.62
N LEU A 91 -10.91 -4.58 8.93
CA LEU A 91 -9.99 -3.75 8.16
C LEU A 91 -10.65 -3.08 6.95
N ALA A 92 -11.53 -3.80 6.25
CA ALA A 92 -12.31 -3.26 5.15
C ALA A 92 -13.20 -2.11 5.63
N GLU A 93 -13.99 -2.32 6.68
CA GLU A 93 -14.85 -1.29 7.27
C GLU A 93 -14.04 -0.07 7.73
N PHE A 94 -12.94 -0.30 8.44
CA PHE A 94 -12.03 0.76 8.87
C PHE A 94 -11.52 1.58 7.67
N THR A 95 -11.03 0.90 6.64
CA THR A 95 -10.45 1.54 5.45
C THR A 95 -11.49 2.25 4.59
N GLU A 96 -12.71 1.72 4.52
CA GLU A 96 -13.84 2.31 3.78
C GLU A 96 -14.39 3.56 4.49
N SER A 97 -14.23 3.65 5.81
CA SER A 97 -14.63 4.84 6.58
C SER A 97 -13.73 6.06 6.34
N GLN A 98 -12.55 5.85 5.73
CA GLN A 98 -11.53 6.88 5.54
C GLN A 98 -11.88 7.79 4.35
N PRO A 99 -11.99 9.11 4.53
CA PRO A 99 -12.44 10.02 3.47
C PRO A 99 -11.48 10.01 2.27
N ALA A 100 -11.97 10.01 1.04
CA ALA A 100 -11.07 10.00 -0.12
C ALA A 100 -10.24 11.30 -0.24
N THR A 101 -10.84 12.41 0.19
CA THR A 101 -10.31 13.76 0.25
C THR A 101 -9.30 13.98 1.38
N GLN A 102 -8.57 15.09 1.31
CA GLN A 102 -7.58 15.47 2.31
C GLN A 102 -8.22 15.72 3.69
N GLU A 103 -9.40 16.36 3.72
CA GLU A 103 -9.99 16.90 4.95
C GLU A 103 -8.96 17.74 5.73
N ASP A 104 -8.92 17.58 7.05
CA ASP A 104 -7.98 18.26 7.94
C ASP A 104 -6.59 17.58 8.01
N THR A 105 -6.34 16.56 7.18
CA THR A 105 -5.07 15.83 7.20
C THR A 105 -3.93 16.74 6.75
N PRO A 106 -2.90 16.96 7.58
CA PRO A 106 -1.75 17.77 7.18
C PRO A 106 -0.98 17.13 6.03
N LEU A 107 -0.56 17.95 5.06
CA LEU A 107 0.37 17.50 4.03
C LEU A 107 1.77 17.31 4.64
N LEU A 108 2.46 16.25 4.22
CA LEU A 108 3.88 16.11 4.51
C LEU A 108 4.65 17.29 3.93
N SER A 109 5.72 17.72 4.61
CA SER A 109 6.55 18.87 4.18
C SER A 109 7.12 18.74 2.76
N THR A 110 7.24 17.50 2.26
CA THR A 110 7.69 17.17 0.91
C THR A 110 6.60 17.23 -0.17
N HIS A 111 5.34 17.41 0.21
CA HIS A 111 4.20 17.41 -0.70
C HIS A 111 3.56 18.81 -0.78
N ARG A 112 2.93 19.09 -1.93
CA ARG A 112 2.21 20.34 -2.20
C ARG A 112 0.72 20.14 -2.47
N LYS A 113 0.30 18.89 -2.66
CA LYS A 113 -1.07 18.49 -2.97
C LYS A 113 -1.36 17.14 -2.31
N TRP A 114 -2.65 16.86 -2.10
CA TRP A 114 -3.14 15.55 -1.70
C TRP A 114 -2.77 14.48 -2.73
N SER A 115 -2.58 13.24 -2.30
CA SER A 115 -2.22 12.12 -3.17
C SER A 115 -2.68 10.78 -2.58
N CYS A 116 -2.78 9.75 -3.42
CA CYS A 116 -3.06 8.38 -2.98
C CYS A 116 -2.03 7.86 -1.97
N ALA A 117 -0.76 8.24 -2.11
CA ALA A 117 0.27 7.89 -1.13
C ALA A 117 0.04 8.56 0.24
N LEU A 118 -0.38 9.83 0.26
CA LEU A 118 -0.72 10.54 1.49
C LEU A 118 -1.96 9.96 2.16
N TRP A 119 -2.98 9.58 1.37
CA TRP A 119 -4.16 8.88 1.88
C TRP A 119 -3.77 7.57 2.57
N ILE A 120 -2.94 6.73 1.94
CA ILE A 120 -2.46 5.48 2.56
C ILE A 120 -1.67 5.75 3.84
N ILE A 121 -0.79 6.76 3.84
CA ILE A 121 -0.01 7.12 5.03
C ILE A 121 -0.94 7.53 6.18
N ARG A 122 -2.04 8.24 5.90
CA ARG A 122 -3.07 8.53 6.90
C ARG A 122 -3.70 7.25 7.43
N VAL A 123 -4.22 6.38 6.56
CA VAL A 123 -4.85 5.11 6.97
C VAL A 123 -3.91 4.27 7.85
N LEU A 124 -2.63 4.15 7.47
CA LEU A 124 -1.64 3.42 8.24
C LEU A 124 -1.30 4.09 9.59
N SER A 125 -1.31 5.42 9.65
CA SER A 125 -1.12 6.17 10.89
C SER A 125 -2.29 5.93 11.85
N ASP A 126 -3.52 6.00 11.34
CA ASP A 126 -4.73 5.79 12.15
C ASP A 126 -4.82 4.32 12.64
N LEU A 127 -4.41 3.34 11.82
CA LEU A 127 -4.29 1.94 12.25
C LEU A 127 -3.25 1.75 13.37
N GLN A 128 -2.15 2.49 13.31
CA GLN A 128 -1.13 2.48 14.37
C GLN A 128 -1.65 3.14 15.65
N GLU A 129 -2.34 4.28 15.54
CA GLU A 129 -2.96 4.97 16.68
C GLU A 129 -4.04 4.12 17.34
N ALA A 130 -4.79 3.34 16.56
CA ALA A 130 -5.74 2.34 17.06
C ALA A 130 -5.08 1.11 17.71
N GLY A 131 -3.75 1.00 17.69
CA GLY A 131 -3.00 -0.14 18.23
C GLY A 131 -3.15 -1.43 17.41
N LEU A 132 -3.64 -1.33 16.18
CA LEU A 132 -3.87 -2.47 15.29
C LEU A 132 -2.61 -2.82 14.48
N PHE A 133 -1.73 -1.83 14.25
CA PHE A 133 -0.51 -1.96 13.45
C PHE A 133 0.70 -1.45 14.22
N MET A 134 1.71 -2.29 14.47
CA MET A 134 2.89 -1.89 15.28
C MET A 134 4.22 -1.93 14.54
N ASP A 135 4.24 -2.43 13.31
CA ASP A 135 5.49 -2.76 12.62
C ASP A 135 6.16 -1.56 11.91
N ILE A 136 5.47 -0.43 11.78
CA ILE A 136 5.97 0.75 11.06
C ILE A 136 5.85 2.00 11.92
N PRO A 137 6.96 2.73 12.17
CA PRO A 137 6.89 3.98 12.91
C PRO A 137 6.34 5.10 12.02
N LEU A 138 5.08 5.50 12.23
CA LEU A 138 4.43 6.64 11.56
C LEU A 138 4.01 7.78 12.53
N ALA A 139 4.60 7.81 13.73
CA ALA A 139 4.18 8.70 14.81
C ALA A 139 4.42 10.20 14.56
N THR A 140 5.40 10.55 13.70
CA THR A 140 5.75 11.96 13.42
C THR A 140 5.73 12.25 11.93
N ASP A 141 5.57 13.51 11.54
CA ASP A 141 5.68 13.93 10.14
C ASP A 141 7.03 13.55 9.52
N GLY A 142 8.10 13.62 10.31
CA GLY A 142 9.44 13.19 9.90
C GLY A 142 9.48 11.70 9.55
N ASP A 143 8.78 10.87 10.32
CA ASP A 143 8.73 9.42 10.09
C ASP A 143 7.82 9.06 8.93
N LYS A 144 6.66 9.72 8.80
CA LYS A 144 5.78 9.61 7.63
C LYS A 144 6.52 9.97 6.33
N ALA A 145 7.33 11.04 6.34
CA ALA A 145 8.15 11.42 5.20
C ALA A 145 9.28 10.43 4.90
N LYS A 146 9.90 9.81 5.91
CA LYS A 146 10.89 8.73 5.72
C LYS A 146 10.23 7.49 5.13
N PHE A 147 9.05 7.11 5.63
CA PHE A 147 8.27 5.99 5.11
C PHE A 147 7.93 6.20 3.64
N TYR A 148 7.40 7.38 3.28
CA TYR A 148 7.12 7.73 1.89
C TYR A 148 8.36 7.53 1.00
N ARG A 149 9.49 8.13 1.39
CA ARG A 149 10.75 8.03 0.63
C ARG A 149 11.23 6.59 0.51
N ARG A 150 11.07 5.77 1.56
CA ARG A 150 11.45 4.35 1.54
C ARG A 150 10.67 3.58 0.49
N ILE A 151 9.33 3.65 0.51
CA ILE A 151 8.48 2.94 -0.45
C ILE A 151 8.75 3.44 -1.88
N TYR A 152 8.83 4.76 -2.08
CA TYR A 152 9.19 5.34 -3.37
C TYR A 152 10.55 4.84 -3.87
N SER A 153 11.58 4.82 -3.02
CA SER A 153 12.92 4.37 -3.40
C SER A 153 12.93 2.89 -3.80
N ILE A 154 12.16 2.04 -3.11
CA ILE A 154 12.01 0.63 -3.50
C ILE A 154 11.42 0.55 -4.92
N GLY A 155 10.32 1.26 -5.18
CA GLY A 155 9.71 1.33 -6.52
C GLY A 155 10.68 1.83 -7.60
N ALA A 156 11.41 2.91 -7.32
CA ALA A 156 12.36 3.50 -8.25
C ALA A 156 13.55 2.56 -8.54
N LEU A 157 14.10 1.90 -7.52
CA LEU A 157 15.20 0.94 -7.68
C LEU A 157 14.77 -0.26 -8.53
N THR A 158 13.58 -0.82 -8.29
CA THR A 158 13.03 -1.90 -9.12
C THR A 158 12.73 -1.45 -10.56
N SER A 159 12.54 -0.15 -10.80
CA SER A 159 12.40 0.38 -12.17
C SER A 159 13.74 0.44 -12.91
N ALA A 160 14.82 0.78 -12.21
CA ALA A 160 16.16 0.90 -12.79
C ALA A 160 16.81 -0.46 -13.06
N ASP A 161 16.53 -1.44 -12.22
CA ASP A 161 16.97 -2.83 -12.41
C ASP A 161 15.83 -3.77 -11.98
N PRO A 162 15.03 -4.27 -12.93
CA PRO A 162 13.97 -5.23 -12.65
C PRO A 162 14.46 -6.53 -12.00
N ASN A 163 15.77 -6.82 -12.07
CA ASN A 163 16.39 -7.98 -11.43
C ASN A 163 16.99 -7.64 -10.05
N SER A 164 16.93 -6.38 -9.60
CA SER A 164 17.46 -5.98 -8.29
C SER A 164 16.58 -6.51 -7.15
N TYR A 165 17.20 -7.30 -6.28
CA TYR A 165 16.55 -8.05 -5.21
C TYR A 165 16.23 -7.15 -4.00
N PHE A 166 14.96 -7.11 -3.59
CA PHE A 166 14.52 -6.51 -2.32
C PHE A 166 13.62 -7.49 -1.55
N PRO A 167 13.59 -7.44 -0.20
CA PRO A 167 12.80 -8.37 0.61
C PRO A 167 11.31 -8.28 0.25
N VAL A 168 10.87 -9.32 -0.47
CA VAL A 168 9.53 -9.62 -0.97
C VAL A 168 8.89 -8.49 -1.79
N VAL A 169 9.47 -8.28 -2.97
CA VAL A 169 8.82 -7.67 -4.13
C VAL A 169 8.22 -8.79 -4.97
N TYR A 170 6.90 -8.86 -5.10
CA TYR A 170 6.29 -9.70 -6.13
C TYR A 170 6.34 -8.93 -7.45
N HIS A 171 7.03 -9.50 -8.44
CA HIS A 171 7.08 -9.00 -9.82
C HIS A 171 6.45 -10.07 -10.74
N GLY A 172 5.14 -10.02 -10.92
CA GLY A 172 4.37 -11.02 -11.69
C GLY A 172 4.18 -12.36 -10.97
N ASN A 173 3.89 -13.42 -11.73
CA ASN A 173 3.59 -14.79 -11.26
C ASN A 173 4.76 -15.54 -10.54
N VAL A 174 5.82 -14.83 -10.13
CA VAL A 174 6.98 -15.44 -9.47
C VAL A 174 7.05 -14.96 -8.02
N LYS A 175 6.73 -15.87 -7.10
CA LYS A 175 6.97 -15.73 -5.67
C LYS A 175 8.47 -15.79 -5.41
N MET A 176 9.12 -14.63 -5.29
CA MET A 176 10.51 -14.52 -4.88
C MET A 176 10.60 -14.54 -3.34
N THR A 177 10.31 -15.69 -2.74
CA THR A 177 10.63 -15.95 -1.33
C THR A 177 11.99 -16.61 -1.24
N HIS A 178 12.99 -15.95 -0.64
CA HIS A 178 14.07 -16.69 0.01
C HIS A 178 14.52 -16.04 1.32
N TYR A 179 14.56 -16.93 2.32
CA TYR A 179 15.11 -16.82 3.65
C TYR A 179 16.62 -16.55 3.62
N LYS A 180 17.10 -15.79 4.60
CA LYS A 180 18.35 -16.13 5.28
C LYS A 180 18.02 -16.54 6.70
#